data_AF-A0A9Q0VKB9-F1
#
_entry.id   AF-A0A9Q0VKB9-F1
#
_cell.length_a   1.000
_cell.length_b   1.000
_cell.length_c   1.000
_cell.angle_alpha   90.00
_cell.angle_beta   90.00
_cell.angle_gamma   90.00
#
_symmetry.space_group_name_H-M   'P 1'
#
loop_
_entity.id
_entity.type
_entity.pdbx_description
1 polymer ?
#
loop_
_entity_poly.entity_id
_entity_poly.type
_entity_poly.pdbx_seq_one_letter_code
_entity_poly.pdbx_strand_id
1 'polypeptide(L)'
;MIRAIRACKTAAEERAVVRKECAAIRTSMNENDQDYRHRNLAKLMFIHMLGYPTHFGQMECLKLIASAGFPEKRIGYLGLMLLLDERQEVLMLVTNSLKQYPNLHPIFYLFRDLNHSNQYIVGLALCALGNICSAEMARDLAPEVERLLQFRDPNVRKKVS
;
A
#
# COMPACT_ATOMS: atom_id res chain seq x y z
N MET A 1 -14.54 -15.40 -1.96
CA MET A 1 -13.33 -15.60 -1.13
C MET A 1 -13.60 -15.79 0.36
N ILE A 2 -13.88 -14.76 1.19
CA ILE A 2 -13.97 -14.92 2.67
C ILE A 2 -14.98 -15.99 3.10
N ARG A 3 -16.17 -16.02 2.49
CA ARG A 3 -17.18 -17.06 2.76
C ARG A 3 -16.71 -18.47 2.35
N ALA A 4 -15.94 -18.59 1.27
CA ALA A 4 -15.42 -19.87 0.79
C ALA A 4 -14.32 -20.40 1.73
N ILE A 5 -13.43 -19.52 2.21
CA ILE A 5 -12.41 -19.85 3.20
C ILE A 5 -13.04 -20.28 4.53
N ARG A 6 -14.08 -19.57 5.00
CA ARG A 6 -14.82 -19.94 6.21
C ARG A 6 -15.62 -21.25 6.10
N ALA A 7 -15.91 -21.71 4.89
CA ALA A 7 -16.62 -22.96 4.65
C ALA A 7 -15.69 -24.18 4.59
N CYS A 8 -14.37 -23.97 4.52
CA CYS A 8 -13.39 -25.04 4.55
C CYS A 8 -13.39 -25.72 5.92
N LYS A 9 -13.40 -27.06 5.92
CA LYS A 9 -13.37 -27.86 7.15
C LYS A 9 -11.95 -28.29 7.51
N THR A 10 -11.02 -28.19 6.58
CA THR A 10 -9.61 -28.57 6.76
C THR A 10 -8.66 -27.49 6.27
N ALA A 11 -7.47 -27.42 6.85
CA ALA A 11 -6.39 -26.54 6.40
C ALA A 11 -5.96 -26.86 4.95
N ALA A 12 -6.12 -28.09 4.48
CA ALA A 12 -5.79 -28.48 3.11
C ALA A 12 -6.76 -27.86 2.08
N GLU A 13 -8.06 -27.86 2.40
CA GLU A 13 -9.09 -27.20 1.57
C GLU A 13 -8.88 -25.68 1.53
N GLU A 14 -8.60 -25.06 2.67
CA GLU A 14 -8.31 -23.64 2.76
C GLU A 14 -7.13 -23.27 1.85
N ARG A 15 -6.02 -24.01 1.96
CA ARG A 15 -4.84 -23.84 1.11
C ARG A 15 -5.17 -23.98 -0.37
N ALA A 16 -6.04 -24.91 -0.75
CA ALA A 16 -6.44 -25.10 -2.13
C ALA A 16 -7.25 -23.91 -2.67
N VAL A 17 -8.19 -23.39 -1.87
CA VAL A 17 -8.98 -22.19 -2.22
C VAL A 17 -8.07 -20.96 -2.35
N VAL A 18 -7.15 -20.77 -1.39
CA VAL A 18 -6.19 -19.66 -1.42
C VAL A 18 -5.30 -19.73 -2.65
N ARG A 19 -4.74 -20.90 -2.99
CA ARG A 19 -3.92 -21.07 -4.19
C ARG A 19 -4.70 -20.73 -5.47
N LYS A 20 -5.96 -21.17 -5.57
CA LYS A 20 -6.82 -20.89 -6.72
C LYS A 20 -7.10 -19.39 -6.86
N GLU A 21 -7.43 -18.70 -5.77
CA GLU A 21 -7.68 -17.25 -5.79
C GLU A 21 -6.38 -16.47 -6.08
N CYS A 22 -5.24 -16.87 -5.52
CA CYS A 22 -3.94 -16.27 -5.85
C CYS A 22 -3.60 -16.38 -7.34
N ALA A 23 -3.86 -17.54 -7.96
CA ALA A 23 -3.65 -17.71 -9.39
C ALA A 23 -4.55 -16.78 -10.22
N ALA A 24 -5.85 -16.71 -9.87
CA ALA A 24 -6.79 -15.83 -10.53
C ALA A 24 -6.41 -14.34 -10.39
N ILE A 25 -5.95 -13.93 -9.19
CA ILE A 25 -5.46 -12.57 -8.94
C ILE A 25 -4.25 -12.26 -9.83
N ARG A 26 -3.27 -13.17 -9.94
CA ARG A 26 -2.09 -12.96 -10.81
C ARG A 26 -2.49 -12.77 -12.28
N THR A 27 -3.41 -13.60 -12.79
CA THR A 27 -3.91 -13.45 -14.16
C THR A 27 -4.60 -12.11 -14.36
N SER A 28 -5.49 -11.72 -13.44
CA SER A 28 -6.20 -10.44 -13.51
C SER A 28 -5.26 -9.23 -13.38
N MET A 29 -4.17 -9.34 -12.62
CA MET A 29 -3.13 -8.30 -12.53
C MET A 29 -2.38 -8.14 -13.87
N ASN A 30 -2.14 -9.22 -14.61
CA ASN A 30 -1.51 -9.16 -15.94
C ASN A 30 -2.43 -8.55 -17.00
N GLU A 31 -3.74 -8.75 -16.89
CA GLU A 31 -4.74 -8.20 -17.81
C GLU A 31 -4.96 -6.68 -17.62
N ASN A 32 -4.32 -6.06 -16.62
CA ASN A 32 -4.36 -4.62 -16.32
C ASN A 32 -5.76 -4.03 -16.10
N ASP A 33 -6.74 -4.85 -15.72
CA ASP A 33 -8.09 -4.39 -15.45
C ASP A 33 -8.12 -3.50 -14.17
N GLN A 34 -8.34 -2.21 -14.37
CA GLN A 34 -8.29 -1.19 -13.32
C GLN A 34 -9.47 -1.33 -12.33
N ASP A 35 -10.63 -1.77 -12.81
CA ASP A 35 -11.87 -1.82 -12.03
C ASP A 35 -11.82 -2.92 -10.97
N TYR A 36 -11.04 -3.98 -11.19
CA TYR A 36 -10.90 -5.07 -10.23
C TYR A 36 -9.64 -4.96 -9.37
N ARG A 37 -8.72 -4.04 -9.66
CA ARG A 37 -7.42 -3.95 -8.97
C ARG A 37 -7.58 -3.72 -7.47
N HIS A 38 -8.45 -2.81 -7.04
CA HIS A 38 -8.69 -2.53 -5.63
C HIS A 38 -9.31 -3.75 -4.89
N ARG A 39 -10.21 -4.50 -5.54
CA ARG A 39 -10.82 -5.72 -4.97
C ARG A 39 -9.80 -6.84 -4.86
N ASN A 40 -8.98 -7.03 -5.90
CA ASN A 40 -7.93 -8.04 -5.94
C ASN A 40 -6.87 -7.77 -4.87
N LEU A 41 -6.52 -6.50 -4.63
CA LEU A 41 -5.59 -6.13 -3.57
C LEU A 41 -6.18 -6.40 -2.18
N ALA A 42 -7.44 -6.04 -1.94
CA ALA A 42 -8.12 -6.34 -0.68
C ALA A 42 -8.18 -7.85 -0.39
N LYS A 43 -8.44 -8.67 -1.43
CA LYS A 43 -8.34 -10.13 -1.33
C LYS A 43 -6.93 -10.59 -0.96
N LEU A 44 -5.93 -10.01 -1.59
CA LEU A 44 -4.53 -10.37 -1.35
C LEU A 44 -4.09 -10.01 0.08
N MET A 45 -4.51 -8.86 0.60
CA MET A 45 -4.22 -8.46 1.98
C MET A 45 -4.84 -9.44 2.99
N PHE A 46 -6.05 -9.94 2.72
CA PHE A 46 -6.66 -10.98 3.54
C PHE A 46 -5.86 -12.30 3.48
N ILE A 47 -5.40 -12.69 2.30
CA ILE A 47 -4.54 -13.88 2.13
C ILE A 47 -3.21 -13.71 2.89
N HIS A 48 -2.64 -12.50 2.89
CA HIS A 48 -1.45 -12.19 3.67
C HIS A 48 -1.70 -12.31 5.18
N MET A 49 -2.83 -11.80 5.68
CA MET A 49 -3.22 -11.94 7.10
C MET A 49 -3.41 -13.40 7.54
N LEU A 50 -3.72 -14.31 6.61
CA LEU A 50 -3.77 -15.74 6.86
C LEU A 50 -2.37 -16.41 6.90
N GLY A 51 -1.30 -15.65 6.65
CA GLY A 51 0.09 -16.13 6.68
C GLY A 51 0.59 -16.73 5.36
N TYR A 52 -0.08 -16.46 4.24
CA TYR A 52 0.35 -16.94 2.92
C TYR A 52 1.26 -15.92 2.21
N PRO A 53 2.20 -16.39 1.36
CA PRO A 53 3.11 -15.51 0.64
C PRO A 53 2.40 -14.71 -0.46
N THR A 54 2.51 -13.38 -0.38
CA THR A 54 1.79 -12.42 -1.24
C THR A 54 2.71 -11.37 -1.89
N HIS A 55 4.04 -11.60 -1.90
CA HIS A 55 5.05 -10.66 -2.41
C HIS A 55 4.75 -10.12 -3.81
N PHE A 56 4.11 -10.91 -4.68
CA PHE A 56 3.76 -10.49 -6.04
C PHE A 56 2.79 -9.31 -6.13
N GLY A 57 2.03 -9.00 -5.07
CA GLY A 57 1.12 -7.85 -5.07
C GLY A 57 1.71 -6.54 -4.54
N GLN A 58 2.98 -6.54 -4.12
CA GLN A 58 3.65 -5.32 -3.65
C GLN A 58 3.69 -4.24 -4.74
N MET A 59 3.98 -4.62 -5.99
CA MET A 59 3.99 -3.70 -7.13
C MET A 59 2.61 -3.12 -7.45
N GLU A 60 1.55 -3.90 -7.26
CA GLU A 60 0.17 -3.44 -7.49
C GLU A 60 -0.29 -2.44 -6.43
N CYS A 61 0.22 -2.53 -5.18
CA CYS A 61 -0.01 -1.50 -4.16
C CYS A 61 0.53 -0.14 -4.62
N LEU A 62 1.73 -0.12 -5.20
CA LEU A 62 2.37 1.09 -5.71
C LEU A 62 1.59 1.70 -6.90
N LYS A 63 1.12 0.86 -7.83
CA LYS A 63 0.25 1.30 -8.93
C LYS A 63 -1.05 1.94 -8.43
N LEU A 64 -1.62 1.44 -7.33
CA LEU A 64 -2.81 2.03 -6.72
C LEU A 64 -2.53 3.36 -6.02
N ILE A 65 -1.37 3.51 -5.37
CA ILE A 65 -0.93 4.80 -4.79
C ILE A 65 -0.70 5.84 -5.91
N ALA A 66 -0.21 5.40 -7.07
CA ALA A 66 -0.01 6.25 -8.24
C ALA A 66 -1.32 6.82 -8.79
N SER A 67 -2.44 6.09 -8.65
CA SER A 67 -3.77 6.50 -9.10
C SER A 67 -4.23 7.82 -8.48
N ALA A 68 -5.09 8.56 -9.19
CA ALA A 68 -5.66 9.83 -8.73
C ALA A 68 -6.85 9.64 -7.78
N GLY A 69 -7.48 8.46 -7.76
CA GLY A 69 -8.66 8.20 -6.94
C GLY A 69 -8.34 7.98 -5.46
N PHE A 70 -9.12 8.61 -4.59
CA PHE A 70 -9.00 8.44 -3.13
C PHE A 70 -9.17 6.99 -2.64
N PRO A 71 -10.19 6.21 -3.07
CA PRO A 71 -10.35 4.84 -2.58
C PRO A 71 -9.21 3.92 -3.02
N GLU A 72 -8.66 4.11 -4.21
CA GLU A 72 -7.50 3.39 -4.73
C GLU A 72 -6.25 3.71 -3.90
N LYS A 73 -5.96 4.99 -3.67
CA LYS A 73 -4.86 5.44 -2.81
C LYS A 73 -4.95 4.85 -1.41
N ARG A 74 -6.14 4.89 -0.81
CA ARG A 74 -6.37 4.36 0.54
C ARG A 74 -6.06 2.87 0.63
N ILE A 75 -6.53 2.08 -0.33
CA ILE A 75 -6.23 0.64 -0.40
C ILE A 75 -4.74 0.41 -0.69
N GLY A 76 -4.13 1.20 -1.57
CA GLY A 76 -2.72 1.11 -1.91
C GLY A 76 -1.80 1.38 -0.71
N TYR A 77 -2.01 2.47 0.03
CA TYR A 77 -1.25 2.78 1.25
C TYR A 77 -1.45 1.74 2.35
N LEU A 78 -2.68 1.22 2.51
CA LEU A 78 -2.94 0.16 3.49
C LEU A 78 -2.24 -1.14 3.09
N GLY A 79 -2.26 -1.50 1.81
CA GLY A 79 -1.52 -2.64 1.27
C GLY A 79 -0.01 -2.46 1.42
N LEU A 80 0.49 -1.24 1.25
CA LEU A 80 1.91 -0.91 1.48
C LEU A 80 2.29 -1.16 2.94
N MET A 81 1.51 -0.63 3.89
CA MET A 81 1.79 -0.81 5.32
C MET A 81 1.68 -2.28 5.77
N LEU A 82 0.78 -3.07 5.18
CA LEU A 82 0.60 -4.47 5.56
C LEU A 82 1.56 -5.43 4.85
N LEU A 83 1.83 -5.25 3.55
CA LEU A 83 2.63 -6.18 2.75
C LEU A 83 4.14 -5.88 2.78
N LEU A 84 4.56 -4.74 3.33
CA LEU A 84 5.98 -4.36 3.44
C LEU A 84 6.54 -4.37 4.86
N ASP A 85 5.75 -4.72 5.86
CA ASP A 85 6.15 -4.64 7.27
C ASP A 85 7.25 -5.66 7.68
N GLU A 86 7.56 -6.67 6.87
CA GLU A 86 8.36 -7.77 7.41
C GLU A 86 9.88 -7.56 7.44
N ARG A 87 10.51 -6.76 6.57
CA ARG A 87 11.97 -6.48 6.63
C ARG A 87 12.34 -5.17 5.94
N GLN A 88 13.20 -4.37 6.56
CA GLN A 88 13.80 -3.14 5.97
C GLN A 88 14.42 -3.34 4.58
N GLU A 89 14.77 -4.58 4.21
CA GLU A 89 15.26 -4.96 2.88
C GLU A 89 14.22 -4.76 1.77
N VAL A 90 12.92 -4.86 2.08
CA VAL A 90 11.85 -4.70 1.07
C VAL A 90 11.63 -3.23 0.74
N LEU A 91 11.84 -2.32 1.69
CA LEU A 91 11.84 -0.88 1.39
C LEU A 91 12.94 -0.54 0.40
N MET A 92 14.15 -1.09 0.58
CA MET A 92 15.24 -0.98 -0.39
C MET A 92 14.94 -1.71 -1.71
N LEU A 93 14.28 -2.86 -1.70
CA LEU A 93 13.86 -3.53 -2.94
C LEU A 93 12.79 -2.73 -3.68
N VAL A 94 11.87 -2.08 -2.97
CA VAL A 94 10.94 -1.15 -3.57
C VAL A 94 11.70 0.05 -4.12
N THR A 95 12.55 0.71 -3.34
CA THR A 95 13.41 1.80 -3.82
C THR A 95 14.27 1.41 -5.04
N ASN A 96 14.85 0.19 -5.06
CA ASN A 96 15.68 -0.31 -6.14
C ASN A 96 14.86 -0.78 -7.35
N SER A 97 13.73 -1.47 -7.16
CA SER A 97 12.80 -1.83 -8.25
C SER A 97 12.15 -0.58 -8.85
N LEU A 98 12.07 0.50 -8.07
CA LEU A 98 11.56 1.79 -8.50
C LEU A 98 12.60 2.71 -9.12
N LYS A 99 13.92 2.42 -9.00
CA LYS A 99 14.90 3.02 -9.91
C LYS A 99 14.58 2.70 -11.37
N GLN A 100 13.95 1.55 -11.64
CA GLN A 100 13.48 1.16 -12.98
C GLN A 100 12.22 1.92 -13.41
N TYR A 101 11.41 2.40 -12.46
CA TYR A 101 10.21 3.21 -12.69
C TYR A 101 10.34 4.55 -11.95
N PRO A 102 11.14 5.52 -12.45
CA PRO A 102 11.46 6.76 -11.73
C PRO A 102 10.21 7.57 -11.35
N ASN A 103 9.11 7.41 -12.09
CA ASN A 103 7.83 8.06 -11.82
C ASN A 103 7.01 7.40 -10.69
N LEU A 104 7.41 6.20 -10.21
CA LEU A 104 6.71 5.44 -9.17
C LEU A 104 7.38 5.50 -7.79
N HIS A 105 8.37 6.38 -7.59
CA HIS A 105 9.08 6.47 -6.32
C HIS A 105 8.12 6.79 -5.14
N PRO A 106 8.07 6.01 -4.05
CA PRO A 106 7.14 6.23 -2.95
C PRO A 106 7.34 7.59 -2.31
N ILE A 107 8.57 8.11 -2.25
CA ILE A 107 8.84 9.49 -1.79
C ILE A 107 8.15 10.50 -2.70
N PHE A 108 8.13 10.30 -4.03
CA PHE A 108 7.48 11.22 -4.95
C PHE A 108 5.96 11.24 -4.74
N TYR A 109 5.34 10.08 -4.55
CA TYR A 109 3.90 10.02 -4.27
C TYR A 109 3.54 10.51 -2.87
N LEU A 110 4.37 10.23 -1.87
CA LEU A 110 4.20 10.81 -0.53
C LEU A 110 4.33 12.32 -0.59
N PHE A 111 5.34 12.86 -1.27
CA PHE A 111 5.53 14.30 -1.45
C PHE A 111 4.34 14.95 -2.16
N ARG A 112 3.86 14.32 -3.25
CA ARG A 112 2.66 14.76 -3.97
C ARG A 112 1.43 14.73 -3.05
N ASP A 113 1.23 13.64 -2.33
CA ASP A 113 0.04 13.41 -1.53
C ASP A 113 0.05 14.25 -0.23
N LEU A 114 1.23 14.61 0.30
CA LEU A 114 1.42 15.57 1.40
C LEU A 114 1.12 17.02 0.97
N ASN A 115 1.34 17.34 -0.30
CA ASN A 115 1.00 18.63 -0.90
C ASN A 115 -0.41 18.69 -1.50
N HIS A 116 -1.22 17.64 -1.30
CA HIS A 116 -2.56 17.58 -1.86
C HIS A 116 -3.51 18.54 -1.14
N SER A 117 -4.43 19.17 -1.89
CA SER A 117 -5.51 20.01 -1.35
C SER A 117 -6.50 19.27 -0.44
N ASN A 118 -6.47 17.93 -0.42
CA ASN A 118 -7.41 17.09 0.31
C ASN A 118 -6.73 16.54 1.56
N GLN A 119 -7.20 16.98 2.72
CA GLN A 119 -6.65 16.63 4.02
C GLN A 119 -6.72 15.13 4.34
N TYR A 120 -7.68 14.40 3.77
CA TYR A 120 -7.74 12.95 3.93
C TYR A 120 -6.60 12.24 3.20
N ILE A 121 -6.16 12.76 2.05
CA ILE A 121 -5.00 12.24 1.32
C ILE A 121 -3.72 12.57 2.07
N VAL A 122 -3.58 13.82 2.55
CA VAL A 122 -2.44 14.24 3.38
C VAL A 122 -2.35 13.36 4.64
N GLY A 123 -3.46 13.12 5.33
CA GLY A 123 -3.51 12.28 6.52
C GLY A 123 -3.29 10.79 6.27
N LEU A 124 -3.44 10.29 5.04
CA LEU A 124 -3.04 8.94 4.65
C LEU A 124 -1.53 8.88 4.41
N ALA A 125 -0.97 9.86 3.70
CA ALA A 125 0.46 9.96 3.44
C ALA A 125 1.27 10.09 4.75
N LEU A 126 0.80 10.91 5.70
CA LEU A 126 1.43 11.03 7.03
C LEU A 126 1.39 9.72 7.83
N CYS A 127 0.25 9.01 7.81
CA CYS A 127 0.12 7.72 8.49
C CYS A 127 1.06 6.67 7.89
N ALA A 128 1.14 6.61 6.56
CA ALA A 128 2.07 5.73 5.86
C ALA A 128 3.52 6.11 6.19
N LEU A 129 3.85 7.40 6.17
CA LEU A 129 5.17 7.90 6.52
C LEU A 129 5.59 7.44 7.91
N GLY A 130 4.73 7.56 8.93
CA GLY A 130 5.05 7.09 10.29
C GLY A 130 5.35 5.59 10.38
N ASN A 131 4.72 4.77 9.54
CA ASN A 131 4.88 3.32 9.58
C ASN A 131 6.03 2.79 8.71
N ILE A 132 6.39 3.48 7.61
CA ILE A 132 7.39 3.00 6.64
C ILE A 132 8.63 3.90 6.52
N CYS A 133 8.75 4.93 7.37
CA CYS A 133 9.83 5.91 7.26
C CYS A 133 11.21 5.26 7.36
N SER A 134 12.04 5.41 6.33
CA SER A 134 13.49 5.23 6.46
C SER A 134 14.16 6.55 6.85
N ALA A 135 15.38 6.48 7.37
CA ALA A 135 16.17 7.67 7.69
C ALA A 135 16.45 8.56 6.47
N GLU A 136 16.45 7.99 5.26
CA GLU A 136 16.56 8.75 4.01
C GLU A 136 15.26 9.48 3.68
N MET A 137 14.12 8.78 3.73
CA MET A 137 12.79 9.39 3.51
C MET A 137 12.48 10.47 4.53
N ALA A 138 12.85 10.26 5.80
CA ALA A 138 12.67 11.24 6.87
C ALA A 138 13.41 12.55 6.57
N ARG A 139 14.66 12.47 6.09
CA ARG A 139 15.47 13.66 5.77
C ARG A 139 14.88 14.45 4.60
N ASP A 140 14.42 13.76 3.56
CA ASP A 140 13.86 14.41 2.37
C ASP A 140 12.45 15.00 2.63
N LEU A 141 11.66 14.38 3.50
CA LEU A 141 10.27 14.78 3.79
C LEU A 141 10.12 15.66 5.04
N ALA A 142 11.14 15.78 5.90
CA ALA A 142 11.09 16.61 7.11
C ALA A 142 10.67 18.07 6.84
N PRO A 143 11.18 18.77 5.81
CA PRO A 143 10.78 20.15 5.54
C PRO A 143 9.28 20.30 5.23
N GLU A 144 8.69 19.33 4.54
CA GLU A 144 7.25 19.34 4.23
C GLU A 144 6.38 19.02 5.45
N VAL A 145 6.83 18.10 6.30
CA VAL A 145 6.14 17.77 7.54
C VAL A 145 6.15 18.98 8.50
N GLU A 146 7.28 19.68 8.62
CA GLU A 146 7.38 20.93 9.39
C GLU A 146 6.47 22.03 8.83
N ARG A 147 6.39 22.17 7.51
CA ARG A 147 5.46 23.11 6.85
C ARG A 147 4.00 22.77 7.14
N LEU A 148 3.63 21.49 7.13
CA LEU A 148 2.28 21.02 7.45
C LEU A 148 1.90 21.22 8.92
N LEU A 149 2.86 21.15 9.85
CA LEU A 149 2.66 21.47 11.27
C LEU A 149 2.29 22.94 11.51
N GLN A 150 2.75 23.84 10.65
CA GLN A 150 2.42 25.28 10.71
C GLN A 150 1.01 25.57 10.18
N PHE A 151 0.41 24.69 9.37
CA PHE A 151 -0.95 24.82 8.89
C PHE A 151 -1.97 24.49 9.99
N ARG A 152 -2.99 25.35 10.13
CA ARG A 152 -3.98 25.39 11.22
C ARG A 152 -5.00 24.23 11.26
N ASP A 153 -4.78 23.10 10.61
CA ASP A 153 -5.77 22.02 10.65
C ASP A 153 -5.56 21.06 11.84
N PRO A 154 -6.49 20.98 12.81
CA PRO A 154 -6.33 20.17 14.01
C PRO A 154 -6.16 18.67 13.72
N ASN A 155 -6.74 18.18 12.61
CA ASN A 155 -6.66 16.77 12.23
C ASN A 155 -5.28 16.38 11.68
N VAL A 156 -4.58 17.32 11.05
CA VAL A 156 -3.22 17.12 10.55
C VAL A 156 -2.23 17.20 11.71
N ARG A 157 -2.37 18.17 12.62
CA ARG A 157 -1.49 18.30 13.81
C ARG A 157 -1.47 17.05 14.68
N LYS A 158 -2.63 16.44 14.93
CA LYS A 158 -2.74 15.21 15.74
C LYS A 158 -2.02 13.99 15.15
N LYS A 159 -1.77 13.97 13.84
CA LYS A 159 -1.11 12.84 13.16
C LYS A 159 0.40 13.02 13.02
N VAL A 160 0.92 14.22 13.28
CA VAL A 160 2.35 14.54 13.16
C VAL A 160 3.03 14.57 14.53
N SER A 161 2.29 14.82 15.61
CA SER A 161 2.78 14.67 17.00
C SER A 161 2.82 13.21 17.41
#